data_AF-A0A535X363-F1
#
_entry.id   AF-A0A535X363-F1
#
_cell.length_a   1.000
_cell.length_b   1.000
_cell.length_c   1.000
_cell.angle_alpha   90.00
_cell.angle_beta   90.00
_cell.angle_gamma   90.00
#
_symmetry.space_group_name_H-M   'P 1'
#
loop_
_entity.id
_entity.type
_entity.pdbx_description
1 polymer ?
#
loop_
_entity_poly.entity_id
_entity_poly.type
_entity_poly.pdbx_seq_one_letter_code
_entity_poly.pdbx_strand_id
1 'polypeptide(L)'
;MTAPPADNPWQTGVQVYDNYFAQSTDGATFGPAIRVSSASSNPDGSSYNNLMEQFLGDYIGIVSGPHAAYLVWTDSRNATPCAPVDAYRNAIYAGSKTAVAPNPDKVCATDFGNTDTYEATVSY
;
A
#
# COMPACT_ATOMS: atom_id res chain seq x y z
N MET A 1 -10.71 -5.52 -17.76
CA MET A 1 -9.57 -5.56 -16.81
C MET A 1 -9.47 -7.00 -16.35
N THR A 2 -8.29 -7.59 -16.50
CA THR A 2 -8.05 -9.03 -16.36
C THR A 2 -8.22 -9.49 -14.92
N ALA A 3 -9.07 -10.50 -14.70
CA ALA A 3 -9.12 -11.22 -13.44
C ALA A 3 -7.74 -11.86 -13.19
N PRO A 4 -7.21 -11.79 -11.96
CA PRO A 4 -5.96 -12.48 -11.63
C PRO A 4 -6.08 -13.99 -11.89
N PRO A 5 -5.00 -14.66 -12.35
CA PRO A 5 -4.99 -16.10 -12.59
C PRO A 5 -5.37 -16.95 -11.36
N ALA A 6 -6.02 -18.10 -11.63
CA ALA A 6 -6.57 -19.01 -10.62
C ALA A 6 -5.51 -19.67 -9.71
N ASP A 7 -4.25 -19.65 -10.14
CA ASP A 7 -3.07 -20.30 -9.57
C ASP A 7 -2.10 -19.30 -8.92
N ASN A 8 -2.52 -18.03 -8.79
CA ASN A 8 -1.74 -17.02 -8.11
C ASN A 8 -1.91 -17.15 -6.57
N PRO A 9 -0.85 -17.45 -5.78
CA PRO A 9 -0.93 -17.49 -4.32
C PRO A 9 -1.31 -16.13 -3.69
N TRP A 10 -1.30 -15.04 -4.46
CA TRP A 10 -1.76 -13.71 -4.07
C TRP A 10 -3.28 -13.51 -4.22
N GLN A 11 -4.05 -14.59 -4.35
CA GLN A 11 -5.51 -14.55 -4.27
C GLN A 11 -5.96 -14.15 -2.86
N THR A 12 -6.32 -12.87 -2.69
CA THR A 12 -7.14 -12.35 -1.57
C THR A 12 -6.57 -12.51 -0.15
N GLY A 13 -5.27 -12.78 -0.01
CA GLY A 13 -4.52 -12.53 1.21
C GLY A 13 -3.85 -11.17 1.09
N VAL A 14 -4.24 -10.22 1.93
CA VAL A 14 -3.71 -8.86 2.04
C VAL A 14 -2.29 -8.72 1.48
N GLN A 15 -2.15 -8.02 0.34
CA GLN A 15 -0.82 -7.66 -0.17
C GLN A 15 -0.25 -6.60 0.77
N VAL A 16 0.62 -7.01 1.69
CA VAL A 16 1.33 -6.07 2.55
C VAL A 16 2.58 -5.54 1.84
N TYR A 17 2.94 -4.29 2.13
CA TYR A 17 4.12 -3.64 1.56
C TYR A 17 5.14 -3.33 2.66
N ASP A 18 6.38 -3.73 2.42
CA ASP A 18 7.54 -3.37 3.21
C ASP A 18 8.46 -2.49 2.37
N ASN A 19 9.15 -1.55 3.02
CA ASN A 19 10.08 -0.66 2.35
C ASN A 19 11.51 -1.10 2.57
N TYR A 20 12.31 -1.09 1.51
CA TYR A 20 13.70 -1.53 1.52
C TYR A 20 14.60 -0.47 0.90
N PHE A 21 15.82 -0.37 1.43
CA PHE A 21 16.91 0.40 0.87
C PHE A 21 18.00 -0.54 0.35
N ALA A 22 18.53 -0.25 -0.84
CA ALA A 22 19.74 -0.88 -1.36
C ALA A 22 20.64 0.20 -1.96
N GLN A 23 21.95 0.06 -1.76
CA GLN A 23 22.94 1.02 -2.23
C GLN A 23 23.80 0.43 -3.34
N SER A 24 24.08 1.24 -4.36
CA SER A 24 25.15 0.99 -5.33
C SER A 24 26.23 2.06 -5.17
N THR A 25 27.48 1.65 -5.00
CA THR A 25 28.63 2.56 -4.91
C THR A 25 29.36 2.72 -6.23
N ASP A 26 29.08 1.86 -7.20
CA ASP A 26 29.69 1.82 -8.54
C ASP A 26 28.69 2.21 -9.66
N GLY A 27 27.41 2.40 -9.32
CA GLY A 27 26.33 2.67 -10.27
C GLY A 27 25.90 1.45 -11.10
N ALA A 28 26.44 0.26 -10.82
CA ALA A 28 26.22 -0.95 -11.61
C ALA A 28 25.65 -2.10 -10.77
N THR A 29 26.14 -2.27 -9.54
CA THR A 29 25.72 -3.35 -8.64
C THR A 29 25.14 -2.78 -7.35
N PHE A 30 24.01 -3.33 -6.93
CA PHE A 30 23.42 -3.02 -5.63
C PHE A 30 23.92 -4.02 -4.59
N GLY A 31 24.24 -3.51 -3.40
CA GLY A 31 24.44 -4.32 -2.21
C GLY A 31 23.11 -4.94 -1.72
N PRO A 32 23.16 -5.66 -0.59
CA PRO A 32 21.98 -6.26 0.01
C PRO A 32 20.87 -5.24 0.29
N ALA A 33 19.62 -5.63 0.08
CA ALA A 33 18.47 -4.85 0.49
C ALA A 33 18.28 -4.92 2.00
N ILE A 34 18.06 -3.78 2.64
CA ILE A 34 17.80 -3.64 4.07
C ILE A 34 16.38 -3.15 4.24
N ARG A 35 15.56 -3.85 5.03
CA ARG A 35 14.21 -3.38 5.37
C ARG A 35 14.32 -2.13 6.23
N VAL A 36 13.70 -1.04 5.79
CA VAL A 36 13.66 0.24 6.51
C VAL A 36 12.31 0.52 7.18
N SER A 37 11.24 -0.20 6.79
CA SER A 37 9.97 -0.11 7.51
C SER A 37 9.98 -0.97 8.78
N SER A 38 9.45 -0.43 9.87
CA SER A 38 9.27 -1.15 11.14
C SER A 38 8.01 -2.02 11.19
N ALA A 39 7.09 -1.81 10.26
CA ALA A 39 5.87 -2.58 10.08
C ALA A 39 5.53 -2.63 8.58
N SER A 40 4.64 -3.55 8.23
CA SER A 40 4.13 -3.66 6.87
C SER A 40 2.88 -2.82 6.69
N SER A 41 2.81 -2.11 5.57
CA SER A 41 1.66 -1.33 5.14
C SER A 41 0.60 -2.25 4.50
N ASN A 42 -0.68 -1.90 4.60
CA ASN A 42 -1.78 -2.70 4.04
C ASN A 42 -2.77 -1.82 3.25
N PRO A 43 -2.83 -1.91 1.92
CA PRO A 43 -3.66 -1.04 1.08
C PRO A 43 -5.16 -1.25 1.30
N ASP A 44 -5.56 -2.35 1.95
CA ASP A 44 -6.96 -2.64 2.27
C ASP A 44 -7.54 -1.68 3.31
N GLY A 45 -6.68 -1.07 4.12
CA GLY A 45 -7.05 0.02 5.03
C GLY A 45 -7.36 1.34 4.30
N SER A 46 -7.22 1.43 2.97
CA SER A 46 -7.43 2.65 2.20
C SER A 46 -8.04 2.34 0.81
N SER A 47 -8.31 3.37 0.01
CA SER A 47 -9.06 3.24 -1.23
C SER A 47 -8.89 4.39 -2.23
N TYR A 48 -9.12 4.11 -3.51
CA TYR A 48 -9.46 5.16 -4.48
C TYR A 48 -10.76 5.85 -4.11
N ASN A 49 -10.94 7.09 -4.56
CA ASN A 49 -12.14 7.90 -4.33
C ASN A 49 -13.45 7.22 -4.75
N ASN A 50 -13.42 6.37 -5.78
CA ASN A 50 -14.60 5.63 -6.26
C ASN A 50 -14.82 4.28 -5.54
N LEU A 51 -13.97 3.94 -4.58
CA LEU A 51 -13.99 2.71 -3.79
C LEU A 51 -13.77 1.40 -4.55
N MET A 52 -13.52 1.45 -5.85
CA MET A 52 -13.48 0.25 -6.71
C MET A 52 -12.20 -0.58 -6.52
N GLU A 53 -11.11 0.03 -6.08
CA GLU A 53 -9.84 -0.67 -5.82
C GLU A 53 -9.19 -0.16 -4.53
N GLN A 54 -8.32 -0.99 -3.95
CA GLN A 54 -7.45 -0.61 -2.84
C GLN A 54 -6.41 0.40 -3.34
N PHE A 55 -6.01 1.35 -2.50
CA PHE A 55 -5.03 2.37 -2.87
C PHE A 55 -4.23 2.85 -1.67
N LEU A 56 -2.91 2.86 -1.79
CA LEU A 56 -2.00 3.29 -0.74
C LEU A 56 -1.49 4.72 -0.95
N GLY A 57 -1.56 5.27 -2.17
CA GLY A 57 -0.83 6.48 -2.56
C GLY A 57 0.25 6.18 -3.60
N ASP A 58 0.80 7.24 -4.20
CA ASP A 58 1.84 7.15 -5.25
C ASP A 58 3.24 7.54 -4.73
N TYR A 59 3.42 7.68 -3.42
CA TYR A 59 4.61 8.33 -2.86
C TYR A 59 5.56 7.31 -2.24
N ILE A 60 6.65 7.02 -2.97
CA ILE A 60 7.94 6.62 -2.39
C ILE A 60 9.00 7.56 -2.94
N GLY A 61 9.79 8.16 -2.04
CA GLY A 61 10.81 9.14 -2.39
C GLY A 61 12.10 8.85 -1.64
N ILE A 62 13.23 9.12 -2.29
CA ILE A 62 14.55 9.03 -1.67
C ILE A 62 15.40 10.23 -2.09
N VAL A 63 16.06 10.84 -1.11
CA VAL A 63 17.12 11.82 -1.34
C VAL A 63 18.40 11.28 -0.71
N SER A 64 19.45 11.20 -1.50
CA SER A 64 20.75 10.68 -1.09
C SER A 64 21.78 11.81 -1.00
N GLY A 65 22.48 11.87 0.13
CA GLY A 65 23.62 12.74 0.36
C GLY A 65 24.93 11.93 0.44
N PRO A 66 26.04 12.59 0.79
CA PRO A 66 27.36 11.94 0.87
C PRO A 66 27.50 10.91 2.01
N HIS A 67 26.67 10.98 3.06
CA HIS A 67 26.80 10.14 4.27
C HIS A 67 25.48 9.50 4.73
N ALA A 68 24.37 9.83 4.08
CA ALA A 68 23.07 9.32 4.45
C ALA A 68 22.08 9.43 3.29
N ALA A 69 21.08 8.56 3.30
CA ALA A 69 19.87 8.67 2.49
C ALA A 69 18.65 8.83 3.39
N TYR A 70 17.72 9.68 2.95
CA TYR A 70 16.43 9.91 3.58
C TYR A 70 15.34 9.38 2.66
N LEU A 71 14.58 8.41 3.16
CA LEU A 71 13.49 7.76 2.44
C LEU A 71 12.17 8.19 3.05
N VAL A 72 11.18 8.49 2.22
CA VAL A 72 9.80 8.72 2.65
C VAL A 72 8.85 7.87 1.84
N TRP A 73 7.79 7.37 2.48
CA TRP A 73 6.76 6.58 1.80
C TRP A 73 5.39 6.78 2.44
N THR A 74 4.33 6.56 1.66
CA THR A 74 2.97 6.45 2.19
C THR A 74 2.71 5.07 2.78
N ASP A 75 2.10 5.03 3.95
CA ASP A 75 1.90 3.82 4.74
C ASP A 75 0.52 3.83 5.40
N SER A 76 -0.16 2.70 5.37
CA SER A 76 -1.50 2.50 5.96
C SER A 76 -1.48 1.47 7.09
N ARG A 77 -0.32 1.22 7.72
CA ARG A 77 -0.20 0.28 8.86
C ARG A 77 -1.13 0.61 10.03
N ASN A 78 -1.58 1.86 10.14
CA ASN A 78 -2.49 2.33 11.18
C ASN A 78 -3.95 2.43 10.71
N ALA A 79 -4.27 1.96 9.51
CA ALA A 79 -5.62 1.99 8.99
C ALA A 79 -6.32 0.64 9.20
N THR A 80 -7.60 0.69 9.56
CA THR A 80 -8.43 -0.50 9.68
C THR A 80 -9.17 -0.75 8.35
N PRO A 81 -9.15 -1.98 7.80
CA PRO A 81 -9.95 -2.35 6.63
C PRO A 81 -11.44 -2.13 6.82
N CYS A 82 -12.16 -1.94 5.71
CA CYS A 82 -13.60 -1.69 5.75
C CYS A 82 -14.39 -2.74 4.99
N ALA A 83 -14.96 -3.71 5.72
CA ALA A 83 -15.71 -4.82 5.13
C ALA A 83 -16.85 -4.41 4.17
N PRO A 84 -17.62 -3.34 4.40
CA PRO A 84 -18.57 -2.82 3.40
C PRO A 84 -17.93 -2.39 2.09
N VAL A 85 -16.75 -1.78 2.13
CA VAL A 85 -15.99 -1.39 0.94
C VAL A 85 -15.50 -2.64 0.21
N ASP A 86 -15.02 -3.65 0.94
CA ASP A 86 -14.56 -4.90 0.33
C ASP A 86 -15.69 -5.68 -0.32
N ALA A 87 -16.88 -5.68 0.30
CA ALA A 87 -18.08 -6.25 -0.30
C ALA A 87 -18.46 -5.53 -1.61
N TYR A 88 -18.37 -4.20 -1.64
CA TYR A 88 -18.59 -3.41 -2.86
C TYR A 88 -17.57 -3.76 -3.95
N ARG A 89 -16.27 -3.78 -3.63
CA ARG A 89 -15.19 -4.15 -4.56
C ARG A 89 -15.41 -5.55 -5.14
N ASN A 90 -15.69 -6.54 -4.27
CA ASN A 90 -15.95 -7.91 -4.69
C ASN A 90 -17.16 -7.99 -5.65
N ALA A 91 -18.23 -7.24 -5.40
CA ALA A 91 -19.38 -7.19 -6.30
C ALA A 91 -19.02 -6.59 -7.67
N ILE A 92 -18.21 -5.52 -7.69
CA ILE A 92 -17.72 -4.90 -8.94
C ILE A 92 -16.81 -5.87 -9.71
N TYR A 93 -15.86 -6.53 -9.05
CA TYR A 93 -14.99 -7.53 -9.67
C TYR A 93 -15.76 -8.75 -10.18
N ALA A 94 -16.85 -9.13 -9.52
CA ALA A 94 -17.79 -10.14 -9.99
C ALA A 94 -18.67 -9.66 -11.17
N GLY A 95 -18.52 -8.41 -11.62
CA GLY A 95 -19.19 -7.87 -12.81
C GLY A 95 -20.50 -7.13 -12.53
N SER A 96 -20.83 -6.87 -11.25
CA SER A 96 -22.04 -6.12 -10.91
C SER A 96 -22.06 -4.73 -11.53
N LYS A 97 -23.21 -4.36 -12.12
CA LYS A 97 -23.49 -3.01 -12.64
C LYS A 97 -24.40 -2.20 -11.72
N THR A 98 -24.88 -2.81 -10.64
CA THR A 98 -25.87 -2.23 -9.72
C THR A 98 -25.36 -2.13 -8.28
N ALA A 99 -24.14 -2.60 -8.01
CA ALA A 99 -23.50 -2.42 -6.72
C ALA A 99 -23.37 -0.92 -6.41
N VAL A 100 -23.74 -0.53 -5.19
CA VAL A 100 -23.70 0.86 -4.73
C VAL A 100 -22.51 1.02 -3.80
N ALA A 101 -21.67 2.01 -4.06
CA ALA A 101 -20.55 2.34 -3.21
C ALA A 101 -21.06 2.75 -1.81
N PRO A 102 -20.53 2.18 -0.71
CA PRO A 102 -20.91 2.60 0.63
C PRO A 102 -20.40 4.01 0.91
N ASN A 103 -20.98 4.70 1.90
CA ASN A 103 -20.41 5.92 2.47
C ASN A 103 -19.44 5.53 3.60
N PRO A 104 -18.10 5.64 3.41
CA PRO A 104 -17.13 5.21 4.42
C PRO A 104 -17.29 5.91 5.77
N ASP A 105 -17.67 7.20 5.78
CA ASP A 105 -17.89 8.00 6.99
C ASP A 105 -19.00 7.45 7.90
N LYS A 106 -19.85 6.56 7.37
CA LYS A 106 -20.96 5.96 8.10
C LYS A 106 -20.74 4.49 8.46
N VAL A 107 -19.92 3.77 7.69
CA VAL A 107 -19.88 2.30 7.78
C VAL A 107 -18.49 1.74 8.05
N CYS A 108 -17.43 2.55 7.96
CA CYS A 108 -16.07 2.15 8.25
C CYS A 108 -15.63 2.60 9.66
N ALA A 109 -14.54 2.02 10.14
CA ALA A 109 -13.82 2.56 11.29
C ALA A 109 -13.25 3.95 10.96
N THR A 110 -13.02 4.77 11.99
CA THR A 110 -12.60 6.18 11.83
C THR A 110 -11.21 6.34 11.23
N ASP A 111 -10.40 5.27 11.24
CA ASP A 111 -9.05 5.20 10.71
C ASP A 111 -9.00 4.54 9.31
N PHE A 112 -10.14 4.19 8.70
CA PHE A 112 -10.15 3.81 7.29
C PHE A 112 -9.74 5.00 6.40
N GLY A 113 -8.82 4.76 5.48
CA GLY A 113 -8.17 5.78 4.67
C GLY A 113 -7.00 6.49 5.37
N ASN A 114 -6.66 6.11 6.61
CA ASN A 114 -5.53 6.70 7.31
C ASN A 114 -4.20 6.30 6.65
N THR A 115 -3.70 7.19 5.79
CA THR A 115 -2.45 7.02 5.04
C THR A 115 -1.48 8.09 5.51
N ASP A 116 -0.47 7.64 6.25
CA ASP A 116 0.53 8.48 6.86
C ASP A 116 1.80 8.50 5.99
N THR A 117 2.59 9.58 6.09
CA THR A 117 3.96 9.60 5.54
C THR A 117 4.93 9.13 6.61
N TYR A 118 5.64 8.04 6.34
CA TYR A 118 6.73 7.54 7.16
C TYR A 118 8.09 7.89 6.56
N GLU A 119 9.10 7.92 7.42
CA GLU A 119 10.48 8.22 7.06
C GLU A 119 11.43 7.13 7.58
N ALA A 120 12.55 6.96 6.88
CA ALA A 120 13.73 6.30 7.40
C ALA A 120 15.01 7.01 6.93
N THR A 121 15.95 7.15 7.86
CA THR A 121 17.32 7.58 7.58
C THR A 121 18.24 6.37 7.56
N VAL A 122 19.01 6.20 6.49
CA VAL A 122 20.07 5.18 6.39
C VAL A 122 21.42 5.88 6.27
N SER A 123 22.32 5.64 7.23
CA SER A 123 23.70 6.17 7.21
C SER A 123 24.66 5.18 6.56
N TYR A 124 25.63 5.69 5.78
CA TYR A 124 26.67 4.90 5.11
C TYR A 124 27.96 5.71 4.91
#